data_AF-A0A1D7QH18-F1
#
_entry.id   AF-A0A1D7QH18-F1
#
_cell.length_a   1.000
_cell.length_b   1.000
_cell.length_c   1.000
_cell.angle_alpha   90.00
_cell.angle_beta   90.00
_cell.angle_gamma   90.00
#
_symmetry.space_group_name_H-M   'P 1'
#
loop_
_entity.id
_entity.type
_entity.pdbx_description
1 polymer ?
#
loop_
_entity_poly.entity_id
_entity_poly.type
_entity_poly.pdbx_seq_one_letter_code
_entity_poly.pdbx_strand_id
1 'polypeptide(L)'
;MRKTYCIIIFSLTFGGAFAQNVASINGKPVDSKEFMWVYKKNHSGSANATFKELEEYLDLYLNFKLKVLDAIEMGFDKDTAYLTEIKNYETALRTRKKISGTKATYSMIMNEYRDAVLMFNISELKVWDKAQNDENQLRDFYTRNRNFYKEGSFDEVKGKVITDYQEVLEKEWVNVLRTKYPVKVYKEELKKLAKL
;
A
#
# COMPACT_ATOMS: atom_id res chain seq x y z
N MET A 1 -6.48 19.54 69.57
CA MET A 1 -7.31 19.00 68.47
C MET A 1 -7.00 19.78 67.20
N ARG A 2 -6.30 19.17 66.24
CA ARG A 2 -6.02 19.78 64.93
C ARG A 2 -6.08 18.65 63.91
N LYS A 3 -7.22 18.54 63.20
CA LYS A 3 -7.42 17.53 62.16
C LYS A 3 -7.04 18.15 60.82
N THR A 4 -5.90 17.75 60.27
CA THR A 4 -5.47 18.13 58.93
C THR A 4 -6.13 17.16 57.94
N TYR A 5 -6.89 17.68 57.00
CA TYR A 5 -7.49 16.88 55.90
C TYR A 5 -6.50 16.87 54.72
N CYS A 6 -5.96 15.70 54.39
CA CYS A 6 -5.22 15.48 53.15
C CYS A 6 -6.23 15.10 52.05
N ILE A 7 -6.42 15.97 51.06
CA ILE A 7 -7.14 15.65 49.82
C ILE A 7 -6.12 15.06 48.86
N ILE A 8 -6.18 13.74 48.64
CA ILE A 8 -5.44 13.06 47.57
C ILE A 8 -6.26 13.25 46.28
N ILE A 9 -5.83 14.18 45.43
CA ILE A 9 -6.34 14.28 44.05
C ILE A 9 -5.71 13.13 43.27
N PHE A 10 -6.45 12.04 43.12
CA PHE A 10 -6.08 10.96 42.22
C PHE A 10 -6.37 11.41 40.78
N SER A 11 -5.41 12.11 40.16
CA SER A 11 -5.46 12.37 38.73
C SER A 11 -5.25 11.03 38.01
N LEU A 12 -6.36 10.37 37.65
CA LEU A 12 -6.36 9.28 36.69
C LEU A 12 -5.95 9.86 35.32
N THR A 13 -4.64 10.00 35.10
CA THR A 13 -4.12 10.06 33.74
C THR A 13 -4.25 8.65 33.19
N PHE A 14 -5.38 8.37 32.56
CA PHE A 14 -5.55 7.19 31.74
C PHE A 14 -4.61 7.33 30.53
N GLY A 15 -3.36 6.94 30.72
CA GLY A 15 -2.38 6.80 29.64
C GLY A 15 -2.75 5.60 28.81
N GLY A 16 -3.81 5.72 28.01
CA GLY A 16 -4.08 4.80 26.92
C GLY A 16 -2.89 4.89 25.98
N ALA A 17 -2.08 3.84 25.89
CA ALA A 17 -1.15 3.66 24.78
C ALA A 17 -2.02 3.46 23.53
N PHE A 18 -2.53 4.56 22.96
CA PHE A 18 -3.20 4.52 21.67
C PHE A 18 -2.18 3.99 20.67
N ALA A 19 -2.55 2.94 19.93
CA ALA A 19 -1.83 2.58 18.72
C ALA A 19 -1.77 3.85 17.85
N GLN A 20 -0.56 4.39 17.64
CA GLN A 20 -0.36 5.50 16.73
C GLN A 20 -0.57 4.96 15.33
N ASN A 21 -1.55 5.52 14.64
CA ASN A 21 -1.88 5.15 13.26
C ASN A 21 -1.57 6.35 12.37
N VAL A 22 -0.96 6.12 11.21
CA VAL A 22 -0.69 7.19 10.23
C VAL A 22 -1.89 7.46 9.34
N ALA A 23 -2.79 6.49 9.20
CA ALA A 23 -4.00 6.61 8.41
C ALA A 23 -5.08 5.61 8.84
N SER A 24 -6.23 5.65 8.16
CA SER A 24 -7.23 4.59 8.16
C SER A 24 -7.86 4.41 6.78
N ILE A 25 -8.24 3.19 6.45
CA ILE A 25 -8.99 2.82 5.23
C ILE A 25 -10.31 2.18 5.68
N ASN A 26 -11.46 2.75 5.29
CA ASN A 26 -12.78 2.33 5.81
C ASN A 26 -12.84 2.27 7.34
N GLY A 27 -12.21 3.23 8.02
CA GLY A 27 -12.11 3.27 9.46
C GLY A 27 -11.16 2.22 10.07
N LYS A 28 -10.63 1.27 9.30
CA LYS A 28 -9.61 0.32 9.78
C LYS A 28 -8.25 1.03 9.86
N PRO A 29 -7.55 0.95 10.99
CA PRO A 29 -6.30 1.68 11.20
C PRO A 29 -5.15 1.15 10.33
N VAL A 30 -4.25 2.06 9.95
CA VAL A 30 -2.95 1.77 9.34
C VAL A 30 -1.88 2.10 10.38
N ASP A 31 -1.25 1.06 10.94
CA ASP A 31 -0.33 1.15 12.07
C ASP A 31 0.99 1.86 11.71
N SER A 32 1.42 2.80 12.56
CA SER A 32 2.63 3.58 12.32
C SER A 32 3.91 2.73 12.31
N LYS A 33 3.98 1.63 13.07
CA LYS A 33 5.18 0.78 13.12
C LYS A 33 5.29 -0.07 11.87
N GLU A 34 4.18 -0.64 11.39
CA GLU A 34 4.15 -1.34 10.11
C GLU A 34 4.55 -0.39 8.98
N PHE A 35 3.92 0.79 8.90
CA PHE A 35 4.25 1.79 7.90
C PHE A 35 5.74 2.16 7.90
N MET A 36 6.31 2.50 9.06
CA MET A 36 7.73 2.86 9.16
C MET A 36 8.68 1.69 8.91
N TRP A 37 8.26 0.46 9.18
CA TRP A 37 9.05 -0.72 8.85
C TRP A 37 9.16 -0.89 7.33
N VAL A 38 8.04 -0.77 6.61
CA VAL A 38 8.02 -0.85 5.14
C VAL A 38 8.76 0.34 4.52
N TYR A 39 8.60 1.55 5.07
CA TYR A 39 9.34 2.74 4.63
C TYR A 39 10.85 2.51 4.71
N LYS A 40 11.37 2.12 5.88
CA LYS A 40 12.81 1.90 6.09
C LYS A 40 13.36 0.85 5.14
N LYS A 41 12.65 -0.26 4.96
CA LYS A 41 13.06 -1.34 4.05
C LYS A 41 13.25 -0.83 2.62
N ASN A 42 12.34 0.02 2.14
CA ASN A 42 12.38 0.58 0.78
C ASN A 42 13.34 1.78 0.64
N HIS A 43 13.91 2.28 1.74
CA HIS A 43 14.85 3.42 1.74
C HIS A 43 16.20 3.04 2.37
N SER A 44 16.74 1.87 2.00
CA SER A 44 18.07 1.40 2.44
C SER A 44 18.27 1.36 3.97
N GLY A 45 17.19 1.11 4.71
CA GLY A 45 17.18 1.10 6.17
C GLY A 45 17.09 2.49 6.82
N SER A 46 17.06 3.57 6.04
CA SER A 46 16.98 4.94 6.56
C SER A 46 15.63 5.20 7.23
N ALA A 47 15.69 5.64 8.49
CA ALA A 47 14.56 6.18 9.23
C ALA A 47 14.51 7.72 9.16
N ASN A 48 15.49 8.34 8.51
CA ASN A 48 15.56 9.79 8.38
C ASN A 48 14.73 10.16 7.15
N ALA A 49 13.62 10.83 7.41
CA ALA A 49 12.67 11.25 6.39
C ALA A 49 12.08 12.59 6.82
N THR A 50 11.99 13.51 5.88
CA THR A 50 11.20 14.74 6.02
C THR A 50 9.72 14.38 6.06
N PHE A 51 8.89 15.31 6.55
CA PHE A 51 7.43 15.13 6.51
C PHE A 51 6.91 14.91 5.08
N LYS A 52 7.48 15.63 4.09
CA LYS A 52 7.07 15.52 2.70
C LYS A 52 7.35 14.13 2.13
N GLU A 53 8.54 13.57 2.37
CA GLU A 53 8.89 12.21 1.92
C GLU A 53 7.96 11.17 2.56
N LEU A 54 7.64 11.32 3.85
CA LEU A 54 6.68 10.43 4.51
C LEU A 54 5.25 10.59 3.97
N GLU A 55 4.82 11.80 3.63
CA GLU A 55 3.49 12.06 3.06
C GLU A 55 3.36 11.45 1.66
N GLU A 56 4.35 11.65 0.80
CA GLU A 56 4.39 11.09 -0.56
C GLU A 56 4.44 9.56 -0.52
N TYR A 57 5.29 8.98 0.34
CA TYR A 57 5.37 7.53 0.49
C TYR A 57 4.10 6.93 1.11
N LEU A 58 3.48 7.61 2.07
CA LEU A 58 2.20 7.16 2.65
C LEU A 58 1.12 7.11 1.58
N ASP A 59 1.06 8.06 0.65
CA ASP A 59 0.09 8.04 -0.43
C ASP A 59 0.26 6.80 -1.33
N LEU A 60 1.51 6.50 -1.73
CA LEU A 60 1.85 5.29 -2.49
C LEU A 60 1.48 4.01 -1.72
N TYR A 61 1.82 3.95 -0.44
CA TYR A 61 1.51 2.80 0.42
C TYR A 61 0.01 2.59 0.58
N LEU A 62 -0.78 3.67 0.71
CA LEU A 62 -2.23 3.59 0.78
C LEU A 62 -2.82 3.14 -0.56
N ASN A 63 -2.36 3.66 -1.70
CA ASN A 63 -2.76 3.17 -3.03
C ASN A 63 -2.49 1.67 -3.18
N PHE A 64 -1.32 1.20 -2.74
CA PHE A 64 -0.99 -0.22 -2.71
C PHE A 64 -2.00 -1.02 -1.86
N LYS A 65 -2.27 -0.60 -0.62
CA LYS A 65 -3.24 -1.30 0.26
C LYS A 65 -4.66 -1.28 -0.31
N LEU A 66 -5.06 -0.23 -1.01
CA LEU A 66 -6.33 -0.16 -1.71
C LEU A 66 -6.44 -1.21 -2.83
N LYS A 67 -5.39 -1.41 -3.62
CA LYS A 67 -5.34 -2.45 -4.66
C LYS A 67 -5.43 -3.86 -4.07
N VAL A 68 -4.76 -4.08 -2.92
CA VAL A 68 -4.85 -5.35 -2.17
C VAL A 68 -6.28 -5.62 -1.70
N LEU A 69 -6.99 -4.61 -1.19
CA LEU A 69 -8.40 -4.76 -0.79
C LEU A 69 -9.30 -5.15 -1.96
N ASP A 70 -9.07 -4.58 -3.14
CA ASP A 70 -9.81 -4.95 -4.35
C ASP A 70 -9.52 -6.39 -4.79
N ALA A 71 -8.26 -6.84 -4.69
CA ALA A 71 -7.88 -8.22 -4.95
C ALA A 71 -8.60 -9.20 -3.99
N ILE A 72 -8.63 -8.88 -2.69
CA ILE A 72 -9.34 -9.68 -1.68
C ILE A 72 -10.85 -9.70 -1.96
N GLU A 73 -11.44 -8.57 -2.31
CA GLU A 73 -12.87 -8.51 -2.62
C GLU A 73 -13.22 -9.34 -3.86
N MET A 74 -12.32 -9.41 -4.84
CA MET A 74 -12.43 -10.26 -6.01
C MET A 74 -12.07 -11.74 -5.74
N GLY A 75 -11.69 -12.09 -4.52
CA GLY A 75 -11.41 -13.46 -4.09
C GLY A 75 -10.04 -14.01 -4.48
N PHE A 76 -9.09 -13.15 -4.88
CA PHE A 76 -7.72 -13.59 -5.21
C PHE A 76 -6.98 -14.18 -4.00
N ASP A 77 -7.38 -13.82 -2.78
CA ASP A 77 -6.84 -14.38 -1.53
C ASP A 77 -7.28 -15.82 -1.26
N LYS A 78 -8.28 -16.31 -2.00
CA LYS A 78 -8.83 -17.67 -1.90
C LYS A 78 -8.43 -18.55 -3.09
N ASP A 79 -7.76 -17.97 -4.08
CA ASP A 79 -7.31 -18.71 -5.26
C ASP A 79 -6.29 -19.78 -4.89
N THR A 80 -6.40 -20.96 -5.52
CA THR A 80 -5.54 -22.10 -5.18
C THR A 80 -4.07 -21.85 -5.53
N ALA A 81 -3.80 -21.14 -6.64
CA ALA A 81 -2.44 -20.80 -7.03
C ALA A 81 -1.85 -19.78 -6.07
N TYR A 82 -2.61 -18.75 -5.66
CA TYR A 82 -2.20 -17.82 -4.61
C TYR A 82 -1.87 -18.56 -3.29
N LEU A 83 -2.76 -19.41 -2.80
CA LEU A 83 -2.54 -20.15 -1.55
C LEU A 83 -1.30 -21.06 -1.62
N THR A 84 -1.07 -21.68 -2.78
CA THR A 84 0.12 -22.52 -3.04
C THR A 84 1.39 -21.67 -3.03
N GLU A 85 1.38 -20.52 -3.70
CA GLU A 85 2.49 -19.58 -3.74
C GLU A 85 2.90 -19.10 -2.35
N ILE A 86 1.93 -18.70 -1.52
CA ILE A 86 2.20 -18.27 -0.14
C ILE A 86 2.78 -19.40 0.71
N LYS A 87 2.27 -20.63 0.57
CA LYS A 87 2.80 -21.80 1.28
C LYS A 87 4.25 -22.11 0.88
N ASN A 88 4.56 -22.02 -0.41
CA ASN A 88 5.90 -22.24 -0.93
C ASN A 88 6.88 -21.19 -0.38
N TYR A 89 6.49 -19.92 -0.41
CA TYR A 89 7.28 -18.84 0.16
C TYR A 89 7.49 -19.01 1.67
N GLU A 90 6.44 -19.35 2.42
CA GLU A 90 6.51 -19.62 3.85
C GLU A 90 7.49 -20.75 4.19
N THR A 91 7.47 -21.83 3.39
CA THR A 91 8.38 -22.96 3.52
C THR A 91 9.83 -22.55 3.25
N ALA A 92 10.07 -21.80 2.17
CA ALA A 92 11.41 -21.30 1.83
C ALA A 92 11.96 -20.33 2.88
N LEU A 93 11.08 -19.50 3.48
CA LEU A 93 11.46 -18.56 4.53
C LEU A 93 11.89 -19.28 5.81
N ARG A 94 11.20 -20.36 6.20
CA ARG A 94 11.54 -21.17 7.39
C ARG A 94 12.83 -21.95 7.24
N THR A 95 13.11 -22.47 6.04
CA THR A 95 14.34 -23.23 5.78
C THR A 95 15.59 -22.36 5.85
N ARG A 96 15.46 -21.06 5.53
CA ARG A 96 16.53 -20.07 5.72
C ARG A 96 16.61 -19.69 7.20
N LYS A 97 17.34 -20.50 8.01
CA LYS A 97 17.65 -20.28 9.45
C LYS A 97 18.06 -18.85 9.86
N LYS A 98 18.43 -17.99 8.91
CA LYS A 98 18.95 -16.63 9.12
C LYS A 98 17.87 -15.53 9.17
N ILE A 99 16.60 -15.84 8.92
CA ILE A 99 15.53 -14.83 8.85
C ILE A 99 14.48 -15.07 9.95
N SER A 100 14.87 -14.83 11.20
CA SER A 100 13.93 -14.76 12.32
C SER A 100 14.53 -13.95 13.48
N GLY A 101 14.76 -12.67 13.25
CA GLY A 101 14.76 -11.72 14.36
C GLY A 101 13.33 -11.57 14.87
N THR A 102 12.92 -12.35 15.88
CA THR A 102 11.59 -12.33 16.54
C THR A 102 10.38 -12.73 15.67
N LYS A 103 9.33 -13.26 16.31
CA LYS A 103 8.02 -13.60 15.70
C LYS A 103 7.38 -12.41 14.96
N ALA A 104 7.63 -11.18 15.41
CA ALA A 104 7.05 -9.97 14.83
C ALA A 104 7.58 -9.68 13.42
N THR A 105 8.90 -9.72 13.21
CA THR A 105 9.51 -9.49 11.89
C THR A 105 9.07 -10.54 10.88
N TYR A 106 8.97 -11.80 11.32
CA TYR A 106 8.46 -12.88 10.46
C TYR A 106 7.04 -12.59 9.97
N SER A 107 6.15 -12.13 10.85
CA SER A 107 4.79 -11.75 10.47
C SER A 107 4.76 -10.59 9.48
N MET A 108 5.62 -9.58 9.66
CA MET A 108 5.70 -8.44 8.74
C MET A 108 6.15 -8.88 7.34
N ILE A 109 7.19 -9.72 7.26
CA ILE A 109 7.68 -10.26 5.97
C ILE A 109 6.59 -11.08 5.28
N MET A 110 5.91 -11.97 6.01
CA MET A 110 4.85 -12.79 5.43
C MET A 110 3.65 -11.95 4.96
N ASN A 111 3.26 -10.93 5.71
CA ASN A 111 2.16 -10.04 5.32
C ASN A 111 2.50 -9.20 4.10
N GLU A 112 3.71 -8.64 4.04
CA GLU A 112 4.18 -7.90 2.87
C GLU A 112 4.17 -8.77 1.61
N TYR A 113 4.64 -10.02 1.71
CA TYR A 113 4.65 -10.94 0.57
C TYR A 113 3.24 -11.27 0.08
N ARG A 114 2.32 -11.58 1.01
CA ARG A 114 0.91 -11.84 0.70
C ARG A 114 0.28 -10.67 -0.06
N ASP A 115 0.42 -9.48 0.49
CA ASP A 115 -0.12 -8.26 -0.11
C ASP A 115 0.50 -8.00 -1.49
N ALA A 116 1.81 -8.22 -1.65
CA ALA A 116 2.50 -7.99 -2.93
C ALA A 116 2.01 -8.94 -4.03
N VAL A 117 1.83 -10.23 -3.73
CA VAL A 117 1.30 -11.20 -4.70
C VAL A 117 -0.14 -10.86 -5.07
N LEU A 118 -0.98 -10.47 -4.10
CA LEU A 118 -2.35 -10.04 -4.38
C LEU A 118 -2.37 -8.81 -5.29
N MET A 119 -1.60 -7.78 -4.96
CA MET A 119 -1.49 -6.55 -5.74
C MET A 119 -1.00 -6.82 -7.17
N PHE A 120 -0.01 -7.70 -7.34
CA PHE A 120 0.48 -8.12 -8.64
C PHE A 120 -0.62 -8.81 -9.46
N ASN A 121 -1.27 -9.83 -8.89
CA ASN A 121 -2.30 -10.60 -9.59
C ASN A 121 -3.48 -9.73 -10.05
N ILE A 122 -3.92 -8.78 -9.22
CA ILE A 122 -5.01 -7.89 -9.61
C ILE A 122 -4.58 -6.83 -10.62
N SER A 123 -3.32 -6.38 -10.57
CA SER A 123 -2.78 -5.41 -11.54
C SER A 123 -2.62 -6.03 -12.92
N GLU A 124 -2.25 -7.32 -12.98
CA GLU A 124 -2.27 -8.09 -14.23
C GLU A 124 -3.65 -8.04 -14.88
N LEU A 125 -4.70 -8.40 -14.14
CA LEU A 125 -6.07 -8.41 -14.64
C LEU A 125 -6.59 -7.01 -15.03
N LYS A 126 -6.34 -6.00 -14.19
CA LYS A 126 -7.00 -4.69 -14.33
C LYS A 126 -6.25 -3.70 -15.20
N VAL A 127 -4.94 -3.85 -15.35
CA VAL A 127 -4.08 -2.86 -16.02
C VAL A 127 -3.27 -3.53 -17.13
N TRP A 128 -2.46 -4.53 -16.80
CA TRP A 128 -1.46 -5.02 -17.76
C TRP A 128 -2.09 -5.83 -18.91
N ASP A 129 -3.00 -6.76 -18.62
CA ASP A 129 -3.72 -7.53 -19.62
C ASP A 129 -4.55 -6.63 -20.53
N LYS A 130 -5.30 -5.68 -19.96
CA LYS A 130 -6.10 -4.72 -20.73
C LYS A 130 -5.26 -3.84 -21.65
N ALA A 131 -4.11 -3.38 -21.18
CA ALA A 131 -3.26 -2.51 -21.99
C ALA A 131 -2.50 -3.26 -23.10
N GLN A 132 -2.23 -4.55 -22.91
CA GLN A 132 -1.43 -5.34 -23.85
C GLN A 132 -2.29 -6.15 -24.83
N ASN A 133 -3.39 -6.73 -24.35
CA ASN A 133 -4.13 -7.77 -25.05
C ASN A 133 -5.49 -7.29 -25.59
N ASP A 134 -6.00 -6.12 -25.18
CA ASP A 134 -7.19 -5.51 -25.77
C ASP A 134 -6.81 -4.50 -26.87
N GLU A 135 -6.50 -5.02 -28.06
CA GLU A 135 -6.03 -4.20 -29.18
C GLU A 135 -7.08 -3.16 -29.62
N ASN A 136 -8.38 -3.47 -29.50
CA ASN A 136 -9.44 -2.54 -29.85
C ASN A 136 -9.42 -1.32 -28.93
N GLN A 137 -9.40 -1.53 -27.61
CA GLN A 137 -9.33 -0.41 -26.66
C GLN A 137 -8.01 0.36 -26.78
N LEU A 138 -6.90 -0.31 -27.07
CA LEU A 138 -5.61 0.34 -27.26
C LEU A 138 -5.61 1.23 -28.53
N ARG A 139 -6.23 0.78 -29.62
CA ARG A 139 -6.41 1.58 -30.85
C ARG A 139 -7.37 2.75 -30.65
N ASP A 140 -8.44 2.57 -29.88
CA ASP A 140 -9.36 3.65 -29.51
C ASP A 140 -8.68 4.70 -28.63
N PHE A 141 -7.85 4.25 -27.68
CA PHE A 141 -7.05 5.15 -26.84
C PHE A 141 -6.05 5.95 -27.69
N TYR A 142 -5.32 5.30 -28.58
CA TYR A 142 -4.41 5.97 -29.53
C TYR A 142 -5.15 7.02 -30.37
N THR A 143 -6.30 6.67 -30.94
CA THR A 143 -7.07 7.55 -31.84
C THR A 143 -7.56 8.79 -31.11
N ARG A 144 -8.07 8.65 -29.87
CA ARG A 144 -8.50 9.79 -29.04
C ARG A 144 -7.34 10.70 -28.62
N ASN A 145 -6.12 10.15 -28.55
CA ASN A 145 -4.93 10.84 -28.06
C ASN A 145 -3.91 11.11 -29.19
N ARG A 146 -4.34 11.10 -30.46
CA ARG A 146 -3.45 11.13 -31.63
C ARG A 146 -2.42 12.27 -31.60
N ASN A 147 -2.81 13.43 -31.06
CA ASN A 147 -1.97 14.62 -30.94
C ASN A 147 -0.68 14.39 -30.10
N PHE A 148 -0.67 13.38 -29.22
CA PHE A 148 0.47 13.07 -28.35
C PHE A 148 1.50 12.12 -28.98
N TYR A 149 1.16 11.44 -30.07
CA TYR A 149 1.99 10.37 -30.64
C TYR A 149 2.87 10.79 -31.82
N LYS A 150 2.86 12.08 -32.19
CA LYS A 150 3.45 12.59 -33.44
C LYS A 150 2.87 11.82 -34.65
N GLU A 151 3.19 12.17 -35.90
CA GLU A 151 2.55 11.55 -37.07
C GLU A 151 2.89 10.05 -37.29
N GLY A 152 3.50 9.36 -36.32
CA GLY A 152 3.75 7.93 -36.37
C GLY A 152 2.45 7.13 -36.44
N SER A 153 2.46 6.03 -37.18
CA SER A 153 1.40 5.05 -37.21
C SER A 153 1.25 4.33 -35.86
N PHE A 154 0.10 3.71 -35.62
CA PHE A 154 -0.16 2.98 -34.39
C PHE A 154 0.92 1.92 -34.10
N ASP A 155 1.36 1.17 -35.12
CA ASP A 155 2.33 0.11 -34.93
C ASP A 155 3.72 0.64 -34.56
N GLU A 156 4.12 1.80 -35.09
CA GLU A 156 5.39 2.47 -34.75
C GLU A 156 5.41 2.98 -33.31
N VAL A 157 4.26 3.42 -32.79
CA VAL A 157 4.17 3.99 -31.43
C VAL A 157 3.56 3.04 -30.41
N LYS A 158 3.19 1.80 -30.78
CA LYS A 158 2.40 0.87 -29.96
C LYS A 158 2.96 0.71 -28.54
N GLY A 159 4.28 0.58 -28.39
CA GLY A 159 4.93 0.47 -27.08
C GLY A 159 4.66 1.68 -26.17
N LYS A 160 4.75 2.91 -26.71
CA LYS A 160 4.44 4.12 -25.95
C LYS A 160 2.93 4.22 -25.64
N VAL A 161 2.08 3.86 -26.60
CA VAL A 161 0.62 3.84 -26.39
C VAL A 161 0.25 2.88 -25.24
N ILE A 162 0.88 1.70 -25.18
CA ILE A 162 0.67 0.73 -24.08
C ILE A 162 1.04 1.38 -22.74
N THR A 163 2.24 1.97 -22.62
CA THR A 163 2.68 2.62 -21.37
C THR A 163 1.72 3.73 -20.94
N ASP A 164 1.37 4.65 -21.84
CA ASP A 164 0.46 5.75 -21.54
C ASP A 164 -0.94 5.22 -21.15
N TYR A 165 -1.41 4.15 -21.79
CA TYR A 165 -2.70 3.56 -21.46
C TYR A 165 -2.69 2.84 -20.10
N GLN A 166 -1.59 2.15 -19.76
CA GLN A 166 -1.41 1.55 -18.43
C GLN A 166 -1.50 2.61 -17.32
N GLU A 167 -0.84 3.76 -17.50
CA GLU A 167 -0.89 4.87 -16.54
C GLU A 167 -2.32 5.41 -16.35
N VAL A 168 -3.09 5.52 -17.44
CA VAL A 168 -4.49 5.95 -17.40
C VAL A 168 -5.35 4.93 -16.65
N LEU A 169 -5.25 3.64 -16.99
CA LEU A 169 -5.99 2.57 -16.33
C LEU A 169 -5.66 2.50 -14.84
N GLU A 170 -4.39 2.64 -14.47
CA GLU A 170 -3.97 2.64 -13.07
C GLU A 170 -4.56 3.84 -12.31
N LYS A 171 -4.51 5.04 -12.90
CA LYS A 171 -5.08 6.25 -12.29
C LYS A 171 -6.58 6.15 -12.11
N GLU A 172 -7.30 5.70 -13.14
CA GLU A 172 -8.75 5.49 -13.08
C GLU A 172 -9.12 4.47 -12.02
N TRP A 173 -8.41 3.35 -11.96
CA TRP A 173 -8.62 2.32 -10.95
C TRP A 173 -8.38 2.85 -9.54
N VAL A 174 -7.27 3.53 -9.28
CA VAL A 174 -6.99 4.12 -7.96
C VAL A 174 -8.05 5.16 -7.56
N ASN A 175 -8.54 5.96 -8.49
CA ASN A 175 -9.62 6.92 -8.21
C ASN A 175 -10.92 6.24 -7.78
N VAL A 176 -11.30 5.14 -8.46
CA VAL A 176 -12.44 4.31 -8.07
C VAL A 176 -12.22 3.74 -6.67
N LEU A 177 -11.03 3.20 -6.39
CA LEU A 177 -10.70 2.63 -5.09
C LEU A 177 -10.74 3.67 -3.96
N ARG A 178 -10.23 4.88 -4.19
CA ARG A 178 -10.28 5.97 -3.20
C ARG A 178 -11.69 6.45 -2.90
N THR A 179 -12.59 6.33 -3.87
CA THR A 179 -14.02 6.60 -3.69
C THR A 179 -14.70 5.47 -2.91
N LYS A 180 -14.38 4.21 -3.25
CA LYS A 180 -14.96 3.00 -2.65
C LYS A 180 -14.48 2.75 -1.22
N TYR A 181 -13.21 3.04 -0.94
CA TYR A 181 -12.56 2.81 0.35
C TYR A 181 -12.05 4.13 0.95
N PRO A 182 -12.91 4.94 1.60
CA PRO A 182 -12.52 6.17 2.27
C PRO A 182 -11.21 6.08 3.05
N VAL A 183 -10.25 6.93 2.65
CA VAL A 183 -8.94 7.07 3.27
C VAL A 183 -8.90 8.33 4.13
N LYS A 184 -8.42 8.21 5.37
CA LYS A 184 -8.14 9.35 6.25
C LYS A 184 -6.69 9.30 6.71
N VAL A 185 -5.93 10.35 6.43
CA VAL A 185 -4.53 10.49 6.87
C VAL A 185 -4.48 11.30 8.16
N TYR A 186 -3.71 10.81 9.14
CA TYR A 186 -3.48 11.47 10.42
C TYR A 186 -2.17 12.26 10.36
N LYS A 187 -2.21 13.45 9.76
CA LYS A 187 -1.01 14.28 9.49
C LYS A 187 -0.17 14.54 10.74
N GLU A 188 -0.80 14.76 11.90
CA GLU A 188 -0.07 14.99 13.15
C GLU A 188 0.68 13.74 13.64
N GLU A 189 0.14 12.54 13.43
CA GLU A 189 0.88 11.31 13.73
C GLU A 189 2.03 11.11 12.74
N LEU A 190 1.82 11.44 11.46
CA LEU A 190 2.87 11.37 10.44
C LEU A 190 4.02 12.36 10.72
N LYS A 191 3.71 13.59 11.14
CA LYS A 191 4.71 14.60 11.54
C LYS A 191 5.60 14.13 12.69
N LYS A 192 5.05 13.39 13.67
CA LYS A 192 5.84 12.83 14.79
C LYS A 192 6.87 11.80 14.32
N LEU A 193 6.66 11.18 13.16
CA LEU A 193 7.58 10.20 12.56
C LEU A 193 8.66 10.88 11.71
N ALA A 194 8.39 12.08 11.21
CA ALA A 194 9.35 12.86 10.45
C ALA A 194 10.49 13.33 11.37
N LYS A 195 11.72 13.32 10.84
CA LYS A 195 12.81 14.06 11.47
C LYS A 195 12.82 15.49 10.95
N LEU A 196 13.01 16.43 11.87
CA LEU A 196 13.21 17.85 11.58
C LEU A 196 14.48 18.05 10.73
#